data_AF-A0A0F7JNS2-F1
#
_entry.id   AF-A0A0F7JNS2-F1
#
_cell.length_a   1.000
_cell.length_b   1.000
_cell.length_c   1.000
_cell.angle_alpha   90.00
_cell.angle_beta   90.00
_cell.angle_gamma   90.00
#
_symmetry.space_group_name_H-M   'P 1'
#
loop_
_entity.id
_entity.type
_entity.pdbx_description
1 polymer ?
#
loop_
_entity_poly.entity_id
_entity_poly.type
_entity_poly.pdbx_seq_one_letter_code
_entity_poly.pdbx_strand_id
1 'polypeptide(L)'
;MTHAPKAALPLLLIALYALSILLANLTLNTFIPLPVYGLLSVGTIFFAAVFTLRDRIHRAGGLNAVYISIAAALIVNTAVALLTGTPWRFIGASFLAILAGELADTAVYQRLMGRSWWTRVLASNAVSVPLDSVLFNLLAFWGDMPASQIAQIIFADVVIKYLIAALFAIRVRHAARTA
;
A
#
# COMPACT_ATOMS: atom_id res chain seq x y z
N MET A 1 25.14 -28.59 -2.68
CA MET A 1 23.88 -27.87 -2.95
C MET A 1 23.49 -27.13 -1.68
N THR A 2 23.88 -25.86 -1.58
CA THR A 2 23.66 -25.03 -0.39
C THR A 2 22.26 -24.44 -0.44
N HIS A 3 21.36 -24.97 0.38
CA HIS A 3 20.06 -24.34 0.61
C HIS A 3 20.29 -23.05 1.40
N ALA A 4 20.27 -21.91 0.72
CA ALA A 4 20.17 -20.61 1.37
C ALA A 4 18.93 -20.58 2.30
N PRO A 5 19.02 -19.94 3.48
CA PRO A 5 17.93 -19.95 4.44
C PRO A 5 16.72 -19.20 3.86
N LYS A 6 15.65 -19.93 3.56
CA LYS A 6 14.35 -19.38 3.11
C LYS A 6 13.71 -18.40 4.13
N ALA A 7 14.28 -18.26 5.33
CA ALA A 7 13.72 -17.51 6.46
C ALA A 7 14.20 -16.05 6.60
N ALA A 8 15.35 -15.66 6.02
CA ALA A 8 15.88 -14.30 6.21
C ALA A 8 15.19 -13.23 5.34
N LEU A 9 14.70 -13.62 4.16
CA LEU A 9 14.00 -12.72 3.23
C LEU A 9 12.59 -12.28 3.69
N PRO A 10 11.72 -13.13 4.30
CA PRO A 10 10.41 -12.69 4.77
C PRO A 10 10.49 -11.65 5.89
N LEU A 11 11.45 -11.76 6.82
CA LEU A 11 11.53 -10.84 7.96
C LEU A 11 11.85 -9.40 7.55
N LEU A 12 12.83 -9.22 6.65
CA LEU A 12 13.18 -7.90 6.14
C LEU A 12 12.00 -7.26 5.38
N LEU A 13 11.29 -8.03 4.57
CA LEU A 13 10.11 -7.53 3.85
C LEU A 13 8.99 -7.12 4.81
N ILE A 14 8.72 -7.92 5.85
CA ILE A 14 7.76 -7.60 6.91
C ILE A 14 8.16 -6.31 7.63
N ALA A 15 9.44 -6.16 7.98
CA ALA A 15 9.95 -4.97 8.67
C ALA A 15 9.82 -3.71 7.80
N LEU A 16 10.20 -3.79 6.52
CA LEU A 16 10.04 -2.69 5.56
C LEU A 16 8.56 -2.35 5.33
N TYR A 17 7.68 -3.36 5.32
CA TYR A 17 6.25 -3.19 5.18
C TYR A 17 5.67 -2.43 6.39
N ALA A 18 5.99 -2.88 7.61
CA ALA A 18 5.57 -2.23 8.84
C ALA A 18 6.12 -0.79 8.95
N LEU A 19 7.39 -0.59 8.58
CA LEU A 19 8.01 0.74 8.55
C LEU A 19 7.34 1.66 7.53
N SER A 20 6.98 1.14 6.35
CA SER A 20 6.29 1.95 5.32
C SER A 20 4.93 2.42 5.83
N ILE A 21 4.15 1.53 6.46
CA ILE A 21 2.85 1.91 7.06
C ILE A 21 3.07 2.93 8.19
N LEU A 22 4.11 2.74 9.00
CA LEU A 22 4.43 3.68 10.08
C LEU A 22 4.76 5.07 9.54
N LEU A 23 5.65 5.17 8.56
CA LEU A 23 6.00 6.43 7.93
C LEU A 23 4.80 7.06 7.24
N ALA A 24 3.95 6.26 6.60
CA ALA A 24 2.69 6.74 6.04
C ALA A 24 1.82 7.38 7.13
N ASN A 25 1.60 6.68 8.24
CA ASN A 25 0.75 7.15 9.33
C ASN A 25 1.27 8.40 10.03
N LEU A 26 2.59 8.53 10.18
CA LEU A 26 3.21 9.71 10.77
C LEU A 26 3.19 10.94 9.85
N THR A 27 3.05 10.75 8.53
CA THR A 27 3.12 11.83 7.54
C THR A 27 1.80 12.10 6.81
N LEU A 28 0.73 11.33 7.09
CA LEU A 28 -0.50 11.36 6.30
C LEU A 28 -1.26 12.69 6.37
N ASN A 29 -1.08 13.48 7.44
CA ASN A 29 -1.71 14.79 7.62
C ASN A 29 -0.91 15.94 6.99
N THR A 30 0.20 15.63 6.33
CA THR A 30 1.00 16.60 5.59
C THR A 30 0.63 16.51 4.12
N PHE A 31 0.24 17.65 3.55
CA PHE A 31 -0.27 17.72 2.19
C PHE A 31 0.55 18.66 1.32
N ILE A 32 0.72 18.28 0.06
CA ILE A 32 1.38 19.07 -0.97
C ILE A 32 0.34 19.40 -2.06
N PRO A 33 -0.01 20.68 -2.26
CA PRO A 33 -0.91 21.07 -3.35
C PRO A 33 -0.24 20.84 -4.70
N LEU A 34 -0.93 20.20 -5.63
CA LEU A 34 -0.41 19.95 -6.98
C LEU A 34 -0.69 21.16 -7.90
N PRO A 35 0.13 21.39 -8.95
CA PRO A 35 0.04 22.58 -9.79
C PRO A 35 -1.28 22.75 -10.57
N VAL A 36 -2.02 21.66 -10.82
CA VAL A 36 -3.23 21.67 -11.64
C VAL A 36 -4.47 21.35 -10.79
N TYR A 37 -4.50 20.16 -10.19
CA TYR A 37 -5.60 19.70 -9.36
C TYR A 37 -5.11 18.56 -8.47
N GLY A 38 -5.59 18.54 -7.22
CA GLY A 38 -5.28 17.49 -6.27
C GLY A 38 -4.41 17.97 -5.10
N LEU A 39 -4.58 17.28 -3.98
CA LEU A 39 -3.89 17.56 -2.73
C LEU A 39 -3.16 16.29 -2.31
N LEU A 40 -1.86 16.19 -2.63
CA LEU A 40 -1.11 14.97 -2.42
C LEU A 40 -0.80 14.76 -0.93
N SER A 41 -1.23 13.65 -0.35
CA SER A 41 -0.75 13.25 0.97
C SER A 41 0.70 12.76 0.87
N VAL A 42 1.58 13.24 1.76
CA VAL A 42 2.97 12.75 1.82
C VAL A 42 3.02 11.25 2.15
N GLY A 43 2.06 10.77 2.96
CA GLY A 43 1.93 9.36 3.33
C GLY A 43 1.72 8.43 2.13
N THR A 44 1.18 8.92 1.02
CA THR A 44 0.88 8.16 -0.19
C THR A 44 2.10 7.52 -0.83
N ILE A 45 3.26 8.17 -0.75
CA ILE A 45 4.51 7.63 -1.30
C ILE A 45 4.86 6.32 -0.58
N PHE A 46 4.69 6.31 0.74
CA PHE A 46 4.92 5.11 1.54
C PHE A 46 3.82 4.07 1.29
N PHE A 47 2.55 4.46 1.17
CA PHE A 47 1.49 3.52 0.80
C PHE A 47 1.69 2.90 -0.60
N ALA A 48 2.26 3.62 -1.57
CA ALA A 48 2.66 3.04 -2.86
C ALA A 48 3.71 1.93 -2.67
N ALA A 49 4.66 2.11 -1.75
CA ALA A 49 5.64 1.08 -1.39
C ALA A 49 4.97 -0.12 -0.68
N VAL A 50 3.96 0.12 0.16
CA VAL A 50 3.17 -0.94 0.84
C VAL A 50 2.58 -1.92 -0.16
N PHE A 51 1.95 -1.45 -1.24
CA PHE A 51 1.44 -2.33 -2.31
C PHE A 51 2.53 -3.19 -2.94
N THR A 52 3.67 -2.59 -3.28
CA THR A 52 4.79 -3.31 -3.90
C THR A 52 5.41 -4.34 -2.95
N LEU A 53 5.56 -4.00 -1.67
CA LEU A 53 6.10 -4.89 -0.64
C LEU A 53 5.16 -6.06 -0.37
N ARG A 54 3.85 -5.79 -0.31
CA ARG A 54 2.81 -6.80 -0.18
C ARG A 54 2.85 -7.84 -1.29
N ASP A 55 2.96 -7.41 -2.55
CA ASP A 55 3.07 -8.32 -3.69
C ASP A 55 4.32 -9.22 -3.59
N ARG A 56 5.43 -8.67 -3.08
CA ARG A 56 6.66 -9.44 -2.84
C ARG A 56 6.51 -10.44 -1.69
N ILE A 57 5.87 -10.02 -0.59
CA ILE A 57 5.57 -10.89 0.56
C ILE A 57 4.64 -12.02 0.14
N HIS A 58 3.58 -11.70 -0.61
CA HIS A 58 2.65 -12.67 -1.16
C HIS A 58 3.37 -13.69 -2.05
N ARG A 59 4.31 -13.23 -2.90
CA ARG A 59 5.12 -14.15 -3.71
C ARG A 59 6.08 -15.01 -2.90
N ALA A 60 6.64 -14.48 -1.81
CA ALA A 60 7.63 -15.18 -0.99
C ALA A 60 7.01 -16.21 -0.04
N GLY A 61 5.82 -15.93 0.51
CA GLY A 61 5.20 -16.75 1.57
C GLY A 61 3.67 -16.90 1.48
N GLY A 62 3.05 -16.49 0.36
CA GLY A 62 1.61 -16.58 0.15
C GLY A 62 0.79 -15.64 1.04
N LEU A 63 -0.53 -15.88 1.08
CA LEU A 63 -1.47 -15.09 1.87
C LEU A 63 -1.17 -15.09 3.37
N ASN A 64 -0.69 -16.22 3.91
CA ASN A 64 -0.35 -16.33 5.33
C ASN A 64 0.75 -15.33 5.71
N ALA A 65 1.77 -15.17 4.87
CA ALA A 65 2.84 -14.19 5.12
C ALA A 65 2.33 -12.75 5.04
N VAL A 66 1.36 -12.45 4.16
CA VAL A 66 0.74 -11.13 4.08
C VAL A 66 -0.04 -10.82 5.37
N TYR A 67 -0.86 -11.76 5.84
CA TYR A 67 -1.61 -11.55 7.09
C TYR A 67 -0.70 -11.39 8.30
N ILE A 68 0.40 -12.16 8.39
CA ILE A 68 1.42 -11.98 9.43
C ILE A 68 2.05 -10.58 9.33
N SER A 69 2.31 -10.10 8.11
CA SER A 69 2.88 -8.77 7.89
C SER A 69 1.94 -7.66 8.33
N ILE A 70 0.65 -7.78 8.01
CA ILE A 70 -0.39 -6.83 8.44
C ILE A 70 -0.53 -6.85 9.96
N ALA A 71 -0.57 -8.02 10.59
CA ALA A 71 -0.64 -8.14 12.05
C ALA A 71 0.60 -7.54 12.74
N ALA A 72 1.79 -7.82 12.24
CA ALA A 72 3.03 -7.24 12.75
C ALA A 72 3.05 -5.71 12.59
N ALA A 73 2.63 -5.21 11.42
CA ALA A 73 2.51 -3.78 11.17
C ALA A 73 1.51 -3.12 12.13
N LEU A 74 0.37 -3.77 12.42
CA LEU A 74 -0.64 -3.27 13.35
C LEU A 74 -0.08 -3.08 14.75
N ILE A 75 0.62 -4.10 15.25
CA ILE A 75 1.24 -4.04 16.58
C ILE A 75 2.25 -2.90 16.65
N VAL A 76 3.16 -2.82 15.67
CA VAL A 76 4.20 -1.78 15.64
C VAL A 76 3.60 -0.38 15.52
N ASN A 77 2.66 -0.19 14.59
CA ASN A 77 2.02 1.11 14.37
C ASN A 77 1.20 1.56 15.58
N THR A 78 0.48 0.64 16.21
CA THR A 78 -0.29 0.94 17.43
C THR A 78 0.63 1.34 18.57
N ALA A 79 1.72 0.59 18.80
CA ALA A 79 2.69 0.93 19.83
C ALA A 79 3.32 2.31 19.61
N VAL A 80 3.77 2.61 18.40
CA VAL A 80 4.37 3.92 18.09
C VAL A 80 3.33 5.05 18.15
N ALA A 81 2.10 4.80 17.73
CA ALA A 81 1.04 5.80 17.82
C ALA A 81 0.73 6.20 19.26
N LEU A 82 0.73 5.23 20.19
CA LEU A 82 0.58 5.50 21.63
C LEU A 82 1.72 6.39 22.16
N LEU A 83 2.94 6.22 21.65
CA LEU A 83 4.10 7.02 22.05
C LEU A 83 4.13 8.42 21.41
N THR A 84 3.60 8.56 20.20
CA THR A 84 3.66 9.80 19.41
C THR A 84 2.39 10.64 19.50
N GLY A 85 1.33 10.11 20.12
CA GLY A 85 0.01 10.75 20.14
C GLY A 85 -0.70 10.75 18.78
N THR A 86 -0.32 9.85 17.88
CA THR A 86 -0.96 9.74 16.56
C THR A 86 -2.44 9.36 16.73
N PRO A 87 -3.39 10.07 16.10
CA PRO A 87 -4.81 9.76 16.24
C PRO A 87 -5.14 8.30 15.90
N TRP A 88 -5.89 7.62 16.76
CA TRP A 88 -6.31 6.24 16.55
C TRP A 88 -7.08 6.05 15.23
N ARG A 89 -7.78 7.10 14.77
CA ARG A 89 -8.52 7.13 13.50
C ARG A 89 -7.61 6.84 12.31
N PHE A 90 -6.38 7.34 12.31
CA PHE A 90 -5.44 7.13 11.22
C PHE A 90 -4.96 5.69 11.14
N ILE A 91 -4.69 5.08 12.29
CA ILE A 91 -4.35 3.67 12.40
C ILE A 91 -5.53 2.85 11.90
N GLY A 92 -6.72 3.04 12.48
CA GLY A 92 -7.93 2.32 12.10
C GLY A 92 -8.24 2.41 10.60
N ALA A 93 -8.19 3.61 10.03
CA ALA A 93 -8.38 3.84 8.61
C ALA A 93 -7.35 3.09 7.76
N SER A 94 -6.06 3.17 8.11
CA SER A 94 -4.99 2.49 7.37
C SER A 94 -5.18 0.97 7.34
N PHE A 95 -5.47 0.33 8.49
CA PHE A 95 -5.61 -1.12 8.56
C PHE A 95 -6.88 -1.63 7.88
N LEU A 96 -8.00 -0.91 8.01
CA LEU A 96 -9.23 -1.26 7.31
C LEU A 96 -9.07 -1.13 5.79
N ALA A 97 -8.44 -0.06 5.31
CA ALA A 97 -8.18 0.16 3.89
C ALA A 97 -7.23 -0.92 3.32
N ILE A 98 -6.14 -1.24 4.04
CA ILE A 98 -5.20 -2.28 3.66
C ILE A 98 -5.88 -3.65 3.58
N LEU A 99 -6.70 -4.01 4.57
CA LEU A 99 -7.42 -5.28 4.58
C LEU A 99 -8.43 -5.36 3.43
N ALA A 100 -9.23 -4.32 3.23
CA ALA A 100 -10.19 -4.26 2.12
C ALA A 100 -9.49 -4.32 0.76
N GLY A 101 -8.39 -3.58 0.59
CA GLY A 101 -7.54 -3.60 -0.59
C GLY A 101 -6.92 -4.98 -0.84
N GLU A 102 -6.51 -5.70 0.20
CA GLU A 102 -5.97 -7.06 0.08
C GLU A 102 -7.03 -8.08 -0.34
N LEU A 103 -8.22 -8.00 0.25
CA LEU A 103 -9.34 -8.86 -0.13
C LEU A 103 -9.76 -8.62 -1.58
N ALA A 104 -9.87 -7.36 -1.99
CA ALA A 104 -10.19 -7.00 -3.36
C ALA A 104 -9.11 -7.44 -4.35
N ASP A 105 -7.84 -7.22 -4.01
CA ASP A 105 -6.71 -7.66 -4.83
C ASP A 105 -6.74 -9.17 -5.03
N THR A 106 -6.84 -9.92 -3.94
CA THR A 106 -6.87 -11.38 -3.95
C THR A 106 -8.07 -11.89 -4.75
N ALA A 107 -9.27 -11.33 -4.55
CA ALA A 107 -10.46 -11.76 -5.26
C ALA A 107 -10.34 -11.57 -6.78
N VAL A 108 -9.82 -10.43 -7.23
CA VAL A 108 -9.61 -10.15 -8.67
C VAL A 108 -8.47 -11.01 -9.22
N TYR A 109 -7.36 -11.12 -8.49
CA TYR A 109 -6.19 -11.91 -8.89
C TYR A 109 -6.56 -13.40 -9.09
N GLN A 110 -7.29 -13.98 -8.14
CA GLN A 110 -7.72 -15.38 -8.19
C GLN A 110 -8.69 -15.64 -9.35
N ARG A 111 -9.63 -14.73 -9.60
CA ARG A 111 -10.57 -14.83 -10.73
C ARG A 111 -9.86 -14.82 -12.09
N LEU A 112 -8.65 -14.26 -12.15
CA LEU A 112 -7.86 -14.13 -13.37
C LEU A 112 -6.72 -15.17 -13.47
N MET A 113 -6.74 -16.24 -12.67
CA MET A 113 -5.70 -17.28 -12.67
C MET A 113 -5.35 -17.84 -14.06
N GLY A 114 -6.33 -17.93 -14.99
CA GLY A 114 -6.11 -18.38 -16.37
C GLY A 114 -5.48 -17.35 -17.31
N ARG A 115 -5.13 -16.14 -16.83
CA ARG A 115 -4.51 -15.07 -17.63
C ARG A 115 -3.02 -14.93 -17.32
N SER A 116 -2.32 -14.15 -18.15
CA SER A 116 -0.90 -13.85 -17.94
C SER A 116 -0.67 -13.23 -16.55
N TRP A 117 0.52 -13.46 -15.98
CA TRP A 117 0.89 -12.88 -14.68
C TRP A 117 0.75 -11.35 -14.65
N TRP A 118 1.21 -10.67 -15.70
CA TRP A 118 1.07 -9.21 -15.81
C TRP A 118 -0.38 -8.75 -15.82
N THR A 119 -1.27 -9.46 -16.53
CA THR A 119 -2.70 -9.14 -16.56
C THR A 119 -3.31 -9.25 -15.17
N ARG A 120 -2.96 -10.31 -14.41
CA ARG A 120 -3.47 -10.52 -13.05
C ARG A 120 -3.09 -9.38 -12.12
N VAL A 121 -1.79 -9.05 -12.07
CA VAL A 121 -1.25 -8.01 -11.19
C VAL A 121 -1.78 -6.62 -11.56
N LEU A 122 -1.83 -6.28 -12.84
CA LEU A 122 -2.33 -4.97 -13.27
C LEU A 122 -3.83 -4.83 -13.01
N ALA A 123 -4.62 -5.87 -13.27
CA ALA A 123 -6.07 -5.83 -13.06
C ALA A 123 -6.45 -5.83 -11.58
N SER A 124 -5.75 -6.59 -10.73
CA SER A 124 -6.02 -6.59 -9.29
C SER A 124 -5.65 -5.24 -8.66
N ASN A 125 -4.47 -4.70 -8.99
CA ASN A 125 -4.04 -3.37 -8.54
C ASN A 125 -4.90 -2.23 -9.12
N ALA A 126 -5.50 -2.40 -10.30
CA ALA A 126 -6.45 -1.42 -10.85
C ALA A 126 -7.71 -1.27 -9.98
N VAL A 127 -8.07 -2.28 -9.18
CA VAL A 127 -9.25 -2.25 -8.31
C VAL A 127 -8.86 -1.99 -6.85
N SER A 128 -7.80 -2.62 -6.36
CA SER A 128 -7.41 -2.53 -4.95
C SER A 128 -6.84 -1.16 -4.57
N VAL A 129 -6.07 -0.50 -5.45
CA VAL A 129 -5.46 0.80 -5.17
C VAL A 129 -6.49 1.94 -4.99
N PRO A 130 -7.51 2.09 -5.87
CA PRO A 130 -8.54 3.12 -5.67
C PRO A 130 -9.42 2.79 -4.47
N LEU A 131 -9.77 1.52 -4.27
CA LEU A 131 -10.57 1.09 -3.11
C LEU A 131 -9.87 1.45 -1.79
N ASP A 132 -8.59 1.11 -1.65
CA ASP A 132 -7.76 1.47 -0.50
C ASP A 132 -7.74 2.99 -0.30
N SER A 133 -7.45 3.75 -1.35
CA SER A 133 -7.29 5.21 -1.25
C SER A 133 -8.61 5.91 -0.88
N VAL A 134 -9.74 5.43 -1.43
CA VAL A 134 -11.07 5.95 -1.09
C VAL A 134 -11.42 5.62 0.36
N LEU A 135 -11.31 4.35 0.75
CA LEU A 135 -11.65 3.90 2.10
C LEU A 135 -10.77 4.59 3.15
N PHE A 136 -9.46 4.64 2.91
CA PHE A 136 -8.52 5.29 3.81
C PHE A 136 -8.88 6.76 4.02
N ASN A 137 -8.99 7.53 2.94
CA ASN A 137 -9.20 8.98 3.04
C ASN A 137 -10.56 9.34 3.63
N LEU A 138 -11.61 8.57 3.31
CA LEU A 138 -12.91 8.75 3.95
C LEU A 138 -12.82 8.43 5.45
N LEU A 139 -12.27 7.29 5.86
CA LEU A 139 -12.20 6.93 7.28
C LEU A 139 -11.28 7.87 8.08
N ALA A 140 -10.18 8.31 7.48
CA ALA A 140 -9.20 9.17 8.14
C ALA A 140 -9.70 10.60 8.33
N PHE A 141 -10.34 11.19 7.31
CA PHE A 141 -10.61 12.64 7.25
C PHE A 141 -12.09 13.03 7.23
N TRP A 142 -13.02 12.06 7.17
CA TRP A 142 -14.44 12.38 7.21
C TRP A 142 -14.81 13.16 8.48
N GLY A 143 -15.52 14.27 8.31
CA GLY A 143 -15.88 15.19 9.39
C GLY A 143 -14.80 16.20 9.78
N ASP A 144 -13.53 15.97 9.41
CA ASP A 144 -12.43 16.92 9.71
C ASP A 144 -12.12 17.83 8.52
N MET A 145 -12.40 17.37 7.29
CA MET A 145 -12.10 18.10 6.05
C MET A 145 -13.34 18.22 5.16
N PRO A 146 -13.42 19.29 4.33
CA PRO A 146 -14.45 19.39 3.29
C PRO A 146 -14.38 18.23 2.30
N ALA A 147 -15.54 17.73 1.88
CA ALA A 147 -15.62 16.61 0.92
C ALA A 147 -14.87 16.90 -0.41
N SER A 148 -14.80 18.16 -0.83
CA SER A 148 -14.04 18.58 -2.01
C SER A 148 -12.52 18.40 -1.82
N GLN A 149 -11.99 18.61 -0.62
CA GLN A 149 -10.57 18.36 -0.32
C GLN A 149 -10.29 16.87 -0.26
N ILE A 150 -11.17 16.07 0.37
CA ILE A 150 -11.05 14.61 0.41
C ILE A 150 -11.02 14.04 -1.01
N ALA A 151 -11.90 14.52 -1.89
CA ALA A 151 -11.91 14.12 -3.31
C ALA A 151 -10.60 14.48 -4.03
N GLN A 152 -10.02 15.64 -3.75
CA GLN A 152 -8.71 16.05 -4.27
C GLN A 152 -7.57 15.16 -3.77
N ILE A 153 -7.61 14.74 -2.50
CA ILE A 153 -6.63 13.83 -1.92
C ILE A 153 -6.73 12.45 -2.58
N ILE A 154 -7.93 11.88 -2.64
CA ILE A 154 -8.17 10.58 -3.30
C ILE A 154 -7.67 10.60 -4.74
N PHE A 155 -8.00 11.67 -5.49
CA PHE A 155 -7.54 11.81 -6.87
C PHE A 155 -6.00 11.83 -6.96
N ALA A 156 -5.35 12.71 -6.19
CA ALA A 156 -3.90 12.84 -6.20
C ALA A 156 -3.21 11.53 -5.79
N ASP A 157 -3.70 10.90 -4.74
CA ASP A 157 -3.13 9.68 -4.19
C ASP A 157 -3.19 8.51 -5.18
N VAL A 158 -4.35 8.30 -5.81
CA VAL A 158 -4.53 7.24 -6.81
C VAL A 158 -3.64 7.47 -8.01
N VAL A 159 -3.60 8.71 -8.53
CA VAL A 159 -2.74 9.06 -9.68
C VAL A 159 -1.27 8.82 -9.36
N ILE A 160 -0.79 9.31 -8.21
CA ILE A 160 0.61 9.13 -7.81
C ILE A 160 0.95 7.66 -7.56
N LYS A 161 0.09 6.89 -6.88
CA LYS A 161 0.29 5.44 -6.68
C LYS A 161 0.42 4.71 -8.02
N TYR A 162 -0.42 5.02 -9.01
CA TYR A 162 -0.29 4.42 -10.34
C TYR A 162 0.95 4.86 -11.11
N LEU A 163 1.33 6.14 -11.02
CA LEU A 163 2.56 6.62 -11.64
C LEU A 163 3.78 5.91 -11.06
N ILE A 164 3.85 5.76 -9.73
CA ILE A 164 4.92 5.01 -9.06
C ILE A 164 4.93 3.55 -9.54
N ALA A 165 3.77 2.88 -9.55
CA ALA A 165 3.68 1.50 -10.03
C ALA A 165 4.12 1.34 -11.49
N ALA A 166 3.74 2.26 -12.37
CA ALA A 166 4.15 2.28 -13.77
C ALA A 166 5.66 2.48 -13.93
N LEU A 167 6.26 3.41 -13.19
CA LEU A 167 7.71 3.64 -13.20
C LEU A 167 8.48 2.39 -12.77
N PHE A 168 8.02 1.71 -11.71
CA PHE A 168 8.61 0.44 -11.28
C PHE A 168 8.48 -0.64 -12.37
N ALA A 169 7.32 -0.77 -13.01
CA ALA A 169 7.09 -1.74 -14.07
C ALA A 169 8.02 -1.49 -15.29
N ILE A 170 8.22 -0.24 -15.68
CA ILE A 170 9.11 0.16 -16.78
C ILE A 170 10.56 -0.22 -16.44
N ARG A 171 11.04 0.14 -15.24
CA ARG A 171 12.42 -0.15 -14.81
C ARG A 171 12.73 -1.64 -14.82
N VAL A 172 11.80 -2.47 -14.34
CA VAL A 172 11.94 -3.93 -14.34
C VAL A 172 12.00 -4.49 -15.76
N ARG A 173 11.16 -3.99 -16.68
CA ARG A 173 11.18 -4.43 -18.09
C ARG A 173 12.50 -4.09 -18.79
N HIS A 174 13.10 -2.94 -18.50
CA HIS A 174 14.39 -2.57 -19.09
C HIS A 174 15.52 -3.46 -18.59
N ALA A 175 15.60 -3.73 -17.29
CA ALA A 175 16.63 -4.60 -16.72
C ALA A 175 16.58 -6.04 -17.30
N ALA A 176 15.38 -6.54 -17.61
CA ALA A 176 15.18 -7.86 -18.21
C ALA A 176 15.51 -7.92 -19.72
N ARG A 177 15.63 -6.78 -20.40
CA ARG A 177 16.01 -6.70 -21.82
C ARG A 177 17.52 -6.52 -22.03
N THR A 178 18.23 -6.10 -20.99
CA THR A 178 19.68 -5.86 -21.01
C THR A 178 20.51 -7.01 -20.45
N ALA A 179 19.85 -8.08 -19.98
CA ALA A 179 20.45 -9.31 -19.47
C ALA A 179 20.20 -10.45 -20.46
#